data_AF-A0A3D1G514-F1
#
_entry.id   AF-A0A3D1G514-F1
#
_cell.length_a   1.000
_cell.length_b   1.000
_cell.length_c   1.000
_cell.angle_alpha   90.00
_cell.angle_beta   90.00
_cell.angle_gamma   90.00
#
_symmetry.space_group_name_H-M   'P 1'
#
loop_
_entity.id
_entity.type
_entity.pdbx_description
1 polymer ?
#
loop_
_entity_poly.entity_id
_entity_poly.type
_entity_poly.pdbx_seq_one_letter_code
_entity_poly.pdbx_strand_id
1 'polypeptide(L)'
;MTATLLLEQIFNGLQAGVMLFLIAAGLTLVLGIMDFVFLAHGSQVMIGAYAATALTAWTGNFYLGVALAIPLTFVFGLLLETLIIRHLYHRDHMEQVLASFG
;
A
#
# COMPACT_ATOMS: atom_id res chain seq x y z
N MET A 1 34.30 22.56 -4.40
CA MET A 1 33.18 21.60 -4.61
C MET A 1 33.67 20.58 -5.62
N THR A 2 33.88 19.34 -5.20
CA THR A 2 34.44 18.26 -6.02
C THR A 2 33.44 17.83 -7.10
N ALA A 3 33.90 17.55 -8.32
CA ALA A 3 33.04 17.15 -9.44
C ALA A 3 32.17 15.92 -9.13
N THR A 4 32.66 15.02 -8.27
CA THR A 4 31.92 13.86 -7.75
C THR A 4 30.67 14.26 -6.98
N LEU A 5 30.74 15.31 -6.17
CA LEU A 5 29.61 15.77 -5.33
C LEU A 5 28.49 16.37 -6.20
N LEU A 6 28.85 17.00 -7.32
CA LEU A 6 27.90 17.52 -8.30
C LEU A 6 27.21 16.36 -9.04
N LEU A 7 27.96 15.32 -9.40
CA LEU A 7 27.43 14.11 -10.01
C LEU A 7 26.44 13.39 -9.08
N GLU A 8 26.82 13.19 -7.81
CA GLU A 8 25.95 12.60 -6.77
C GLU A 8 24.66 13.39 -6.59
N GLN A 9 24.73 14.72 -6.54
CA GLN A 9 23.56 15.60 -6.39
C GLN A 9 22.59 15.47 -7.58
N ILE A 10 23.12 15.34 -8.81
CA ILE A 10 22.30 15.13 -10.01
C ILE A 10 21.60 13.77 -9.95
N PHE A 11 22.32 12.70 -9.59
CA PHE A 11 21.71 11.37 -9.45
C PHE A 11 20.65 11.33 -8.35
N ASN A 12 20.90 11.99 -7.22
CA ASN A 12 19.95 12.07 -6.12
C ASN A 12 18.69 12.87 -6.54
N GLY A 13 18.89 14.00 -7.22
CA GLY A 13 17.78 14.79 -7.78
C GLY A 13 16.99 14.03 -8.85
N LEU A 14 17.65 13.26 -9.72
CA LEU A 14 17.01 12.40 -10.70
C LEU A 14 16.20 11.29 -10.02
N GLN A 15 16.77 10.61 -9.03
CA GLN A 15 16.09 9.57 -8.27
C GLN A 15 14.82 10.11 -7.59
N ALA A 16 14.94 11.24 -6.90
CA ALA A 16 13.80 11.89 -6.26
C ALA A 16 12.75 12.35 -7.29
N GLY A 17 13.19 12.93 -8.40
CA GLY A 17 12.32 13.38 -9.49
C GLY A 17 11.55 12.23 -10.14
N VAL A 18 12.22 11.11 -10.43
CA VAL A 18 11.59 9.89 -10.97
C VAL A 18 10.61 9.31 -9.97
N MET A 19 10.97 9.25 -8.68
CA MET A 19 10.06 8.76 -7.64
C MET A 19 8.78 9.59 -7.58
N LEU A 20 8.88 10.93 -7.54
CA LEU A 20 7.72 11.82 -7.53
C LEU A 20 6.92 11.73 -8.84
N PHE A 21 7.59 11.64 -9.99
CA PHE A 21 6.96 11.46 -11.29
C PHE A 21 6.14 10.16 -11.35
N LEU A 22 6.69 9.04 -10.90
CA LEU A 22 6.00 7.75 -10.88
C LEU A 22 4.79 7.77 -9.96
N ILE A 23 4.90 8.41 -8.79
CA ILE A 23 3.77 8.58 -7.86
C ILE A 23 2.66 9.39 -8.53
N ALA A 24 2.98 10.53 -9.13
CA ALA A 24 2.01 11.39 -9.80
C ALA A 24 1.36 10.72 -11.03
N ALA A 25 2.16 10.07 -11.87
CA ALA A 25 1.69 9.33 -13.04
C ALA A 25 0.80 8.14 -12.62
N GLY A 26 1.19 7.40 -11.59
CA GLY A 26 0.42 6.31 -11.03
C GLY A 26 -0.93 6.77 -10.47
N LEU A 27 -0.95 7.84 -9.68
CA LEU A 27 -2.20 8.44 -9.18
C LEU A 27 -3.09 8.94 -10.31
N THR A 28 -2.52 9.55 -11.36
CA THR A 28 -3.26 9.99 -12.55
C THR A 28 -3.85 8.80 -13.32
N LEU A 29 -3.10 7.71 -13.45
CA LEU A 29 -3.57 6.49 -14.12
C LEU A 29 -4.67 5.80 -13.32
N VAL A 30 -4.50 5.66 -12.00
CA VAL A 30 -5.50 5.11 -11.09
C VAL A 30 -6.76 5.95 -11.14
N LEU A 31 -6.67 7.27 -10.98
CA LEU A 31 -7.83 8.16 -11.02
C LEU A 31 -8.45 8.32 -12.41
N GLY A 32 -7.68 8.12 -13.48
CA GLY A 32 -8.10 8.37 -14.86
C GLY A 32 -8.63 7.14 -15.59
N ILE A 33 -8.17 5.93 -15.23
CA ILE A 33 -8.55 4.67 -15.89
C ILE A 33 -9.24 3.70 -14.93
N MET A 34 -8.88 3.68 -13.64
CA MET A 34 -9.63 2.89 -12.66
C MET A 34 -10.74 3.73 -12.06
N ASP A 35 -11.98 3.28 -12.19
CA ASP A 35 -13.14 3.88 -11.50
C ASP A 35 -13.11 3.67 -9.96
N PHE A 36 -11.94 3.30 -9.38
CA PHE A 36 -11.77 3.01 -7.96
C PHE A 36 -10.43 3.47 -7.38
N VAL A 37 -10.52 4.27 -6.30
CA VAL A 37 -9.36 4.81 -5.57
C VAL A 37 -9.32 4.20 -4.18
N PHE A 38 -8.32 3.36 -3.91
CA PHE A 38 -8.12 2.72 -2.61
C PHE A 38 -6.91 3.31 -1.88
N LEU A 39 -7.15 4.16 -0.88
CA LEU A 39 -6.08 4.88 -0.17
C LEU A 39 -5.64 4.19 1.14
N ALA A 40 -6.44 3.25 1.62
CA ALA A 40 -6.18 2.40 2.77
C ALA A 40 -5.07 1.33 2.55
N HIS A 41 -4.23 1.48 1.53
CA HIS A 41 -3.13 0.53 1.28
C HIS A 41 -2.19 0.41 2.50
N GLY A 42 -1.96 1.52 3.21
CA GLY A 42 -1.11 1.55 4.41
C GLY A 42 -1.71 0.76 5.57
N SER A 43 -3.03 0.84 5.78
CA SER A 43 -3.70 0.08 6.85
C SER A 43 -3.72 -1.42 6.54
N GLN A 44 -3.89 -1.83 5.28
CA GLN A 44 -3.75 -3.24 4.89
C GLN A 44 -2.35 -3.80 5.14
N VAL A 45 -1.30 -3.03 4.84
CA VAL A 45 0.09 -3.41 5.14
C VAL A 45 0.30 -3.54 6.66
N MET A 46 -0.25 -2.61 7.44
CA MET A 46 -0.15 -2.65 8.91
C MET A 46 -0.82 -3.89 9.49
N ILE A 47 -1.99 -4.29 8.99
CA ILE A 47 -2.66 -5.52 9.45
C ILE A 47 -1.76 -6.75 9.24
N GLY A 48 -1.03 -6.80 8.13
CA GLY A 48 -0.03 -7.85 7.88
C GLY A 48 1.17 -7.81 8.80
N ALA A 49 1.73 -6.62 9.00
CA ALA A 49 2.85 -6.44 9.92
C ALA A 49 2.45 -6.84 11.35
N TYR A 50 1.33 -6.35 11.86
CA TYR A 50 0.85 -6.65 13.21
C TYR A 50 0.48 -8.13 13.38
N ALA A 51 -0.16 -8.75 12.39
CA ALA A 51 -0.44 -10.18 12.41
C ALA A 51 0.85 -11.00 12.49
N ALA A 52 1.85 -10.67 11.68
CA ALA A 52 3.15 -11.34 11.70
C ALA A 52 3.88 -11.14 13.04
N THR A 53 3.88 -9.92 13.59
CA THR A 53 4.49 -9.64 14.89
C THR A 53 3.78 -10.38 16.02
N ALA A 54 2.44 -10.36 16.07
CA ALA A 54 1.66 -11.02 17.11
C ALA A 54 1.81 -12.54 17.07
N LEU A 55 1.76 -13.14 15.87
CA LEU A 55 1.92 -14.59 15.70
C LEU A 55 3.35 -15.04 15.97
N THR A 56 4.34 -14.21 15.63
CA THR A 56 5.75 -14.48 15.99
C THR A 56 5.95 -14.43 17.50
N ALA A 57 5.34 -13.44 18.18
CA ALA A 57 5.41 -13.34 19.63
C ALA A 57 4.73 -14.52 20.34
N TRP A 58 3.64 -15.05 19.76
CA TRP A 58 2.92 -16.19 20.33
C TRP A 58 3.60 -17.53 20.08
N THR A 59 4.13 -17.77 18.87
CA THR A 59 4.79 -19.04 18.51
C THR A 59 6.26 -19.10 18.94
N GLY A 60 6.88 -17.95 19.23
CA GLY A 60 8.32 -17.84 19.51
C GLY A 60 9.22 -18.11 18.30
N ASN A 61 8.65 -18.31 17.11
CA ASN A 61 9.38 -18.61 15.88
C ASN A 61 8.92 -17.69 14.75
N PHE A 62 9.86 -16.88 14.26
CA PHE A 62 9.64 -15.93 13.17
C PHE A 62 9.08 -16.58 11.90
N TYR A 63 9.63 -17.71 11.48
CA TYR A 63 9.22 -18.36 10.22
C TYR A 63 7.78 -18.89 10.32
N LEU A 64 7.42 -19.48 11.46
CA LEU A 64 6.05 -19.94 11.70
C LEU A 64 5.07 -18.78 11.85
N GLY A 65 5.47 -17.71 12.54
CA GLY A 65 4.67 -16.50 12.69
C GLY A 65 4.32 -15.86 11.35
N VAL A 66 5.32 -15.70 10.46
CA VAL A 66 5.10 -15.19 9.10
C VAL A 66 4.28 -16.15 8.26
N ALA A 67 4.57 -17.46 8.30
CA ALA A 67 3.82 -18.46 7.54
C ALA A 67 2.33 -18.50 7.90
N LEU A 68 1.98 -18.26 9.18
CA LEU A 68 0.60 -18.15 9.64
C LEU A 68 -0.02 -16.78 9.37
N ALA A 69 0.78 -15.71 9.34
CA ALA A 69 0.28 -14.37 9.07
C ALA A 69 -0.20 -14.19 7.62
N ILE A 70 0.48 -14.81 6.65
CA ILE A 70 0.12 -14.75 5.22
C ILE A 70 -1.34 -15.20 4.96
N PRO A 71 -1.78 -16.41 5.36
CA PRO A 71 -3.16 -16.83 5.15
C PRO A 71 -4.14 -15.98 5.96
N LEU A 72 -3.76 -15.52 7.16
CA LEU A 72 -4.62 -14.69 7.99
C LEU A 72 -4.92 -13.34 7.33
N THR A 73 -3.90 -12.66 6.80
CA THR A 73 -4.10 -11.40 6.08
C THR A 73 -4.77 -11.57 4.74
N PHE A 74 -4.53 -12.68 4.06
CA PHE A 74 -5.26 -12.99 2.83
C PHE A 74 -6.77 -13.12 3.09
N VAL A 75 -7.17 -13.85 4.13
CA VAL A 75 -8.58 -13.97 4.54
C VAL A 75 -9.16 -12.60 4.93
N PHE A 76 -8.40 -11.79 5.67
CA PHE A 76 -8.83 -10.44 6.01
C PHE A 76 -9.05 -9.56 4.78
N GLY A 77 -8.12 -9.62 3.81
CA GLY A 77 -8.25 -8.92 2.53
C GLY A 77 -9.48 -9.37 1.74
N LEU A 78 -9.75 -10.67 1.68
CA LEU A 78 -10.95 -11.22 1.02
C LEU A 78 -12.24 -10.76 1.70
N LEU A 79 -12.28 -10.72 3.03
CA LEU A 79 -13.43 -10.21 3.77
C LEU A 79 -13.65 -8.72 3.47
N LEU A 80 -12.59 -7.93 3.45
CA LEU A 80 -12.65 -6.50 3.14
C LEU A 80 -13.14 -6.25 1.71
N GLU A 81 -12.65 -7.02 0.75
CA GLU A 81 -13.09 -7.00 -0.65
C GLU A 81 -14.58 -7.30 -0.76
N THR A 82 -15.03 -8.38 -0.14
CA THR A 82 -16.41 -8.89 -0.29
C THR A 82 -17.42 -8.01 0.44
N LEU A 83 -17.08 -7.52 1.63
CA LEU A 83 -17.99 -6.75 2.48
C LEU A 83 -18.02 -5.27 2.10
N ILE A 84 -16.89 -4.67 1.77
CA ILE A 84 -16.77 -3.22 1.57
C ILE A 84 -16.57 -2.91 0.09
N ILE A 85 -15.42 -3.31 -0.48
CA ILE A 85 -14.99 -2.82 -1.80
C ILE A 85 -16.01 -3.18 -2.90
N ARG A 86 -16.54 -4.41 -2.89
CA ARG A 86 -17.58 -4.85 -3.84
C ARG A 86 -18.82 -3.95 -3.86
N HIS A 87 -19.23 -3.43 -2.71
CA HIS A 87 -20.40 -2.55 -2.59
C HIS A 87 -20.09 -1.12 -3.05
N LEU A 88 -18.84 -0.69 -2.96
CA LEU A 88 -18.40 0.66 -3.31
C LEU A 88 -18.08 0.83 -4.80
N TYR A 89 -17.82 -0.25 -5.54
CA TYR A 89 -17.67 -0.20 -7.01
C TYR A 89 -18.88 0.42 -7.74
N HIS A 90 -20.08 0.37 -7.16
CA HIS A 90 -21.31 0.88 -7.77
C HIS A 90 -21.62 2.34 -7.36
N ARG A 91 -20.71 3.00 -6.64
CA ARG A 91 -20.90 4.34 -6.07
C ARG A 91 -19.92 5.35 -6.66
N ASP A 92 -20.28 6.63 -6.57
CA ASP A 92 -19.46 7.73 -7.10
C ASP A 92 -18.05 7.75 -6.49
N HIS A 93 -17.09 8.24 -7.28
CA HIS A 93 -15.66 8.25 -6.92
C HIS A 93 -15.37 8.95 -5.57
N MET A 94 -16.17 9.97 -5.22
CA MET A 94 -16.04 10.67 -3.93
C MET A 94 -16.38 9.77 -2.73
N GLU A 95 -17.37 8.87 -2.84
CA GLU A 95 -17.73 7.94 -1.76
C GLU A 95 -16.63 6.89 -1.53
N GLN A 96 -15.96 6.47 -2.60
CA GLN A 96 -14.86 5.50 -2.56
C GLN A 96 -13.60 6.04 -1.88
N VAL A 97 -13.25 7.29 -2.20
CA VAL A 97 -12.15 8.00 -1.56
C VAL A 97 -12.46 8.17 -0.07
N LEU A 98 -13.67 8.65 0.30
CA LEU A 98 -14.05 8.87 1.69
C LEU A 98 -14.01 7.60 2.54
N ALA A 99 -14.44 6.47 1.97
CA ALA A 99 -14.45 5.18 2.68
C ALA A 99 -13.06 4.56 2.85
N SER A 100 -12.10 4.91 2.00
CA SER A 100 -10.72 4.40 2.09
C SER A 100 -9.75 5.38 2.75
N PHE A 101 -10.14 6.63 2.96
CA PHE A 101 -9.39 7.65 3.73
C PHE A 101 -9.74 7.66 5.22
N GLY A 102 -10.74 6.88 5.66
CA GLY A 102 -11.19 6.78 7.05
C GLY A 102 -10.23 6.02 7.96
#